data_AF-A0A6P1CWF3-F1
#
_entry.id   AF-A0A6P1CWF3-F1
#
_cell.length_a   1.000
_cell.length_b   1.000
_cell.length_c   1.000
_cell.angle_alpha   90.00
_cell.angle_beta   90.00
_cell.angle_gamma   90.00
#
_symmetry.space_group_name_H-M   'P 1'
#
loop_
_entity.id
_entity.type
_entity.pdbx_description
1 polymer ?
#
loop_
_entity_poly.entity_id
_entity_poly.type
_entity_poly.pdbx_seq_one_letter_code
_entity_poly.pdbx_strand_id
1 'polypeptide(L)'
;LRPQLVAELADAEARVLIARRFHNDAVRDTLALRTRRPVRILHLGGTAPLPTYFEITERATPAAATGLEVDTIRTSSRAVLIDEQGRVLLMRGNDPKVPEVSFWFTVGGGVEPGESLRDAAVREIHEETGFTA
;
A
#
# COMPACT_ATOMS: atom_id res chain seq x y z
N LEU A 1 -3.62 -18.54 12.24
CA LEU A 1 -4.81 -17.75 11.86
C LEU A 1 -6.00 -18.69 11.73
N ARG A 2 -7.20 -18.26 12.13
CA ARG A 2 -8.42 -19.05 11.87
C ARG A 2 -8.61 -19.17 10.35
N PRO A 3 -8.94 -20.35 9.80
CA PRO A 3 -9.08 -20.55 8.35
C PRO A 3 -10.03 -19.55 7.68
N GLN A 4 -11.08 -19.12 8.40
CA GLN A 4 -12.05 -18.14 7.94
C GLN A 4 -11.41 -16.77 7.69
N LEU A 5 -10.55 -16.28 8.61
CA LEU A 5 -9.87 -14.99 8.44
C LEU A 5 -8.88 -15.01 7.27
N VAL A 6 -8.25 -16.15 7.01
CA VAL A 6 -7.36 -16.31 5.84
C VAL A 6 -8.16 -16.23 4.55
N ALA A 7 -9.34 -16.85 4.49
CA ALA A 7 -10.21 -16.78 3.33
C ALA A 7 -10.78 -15.37 3.10
N GLU A 8 -11.20 -14.69 4.18
CA GLU A 8 -11.66 -13.30 4.10
C GLU A 8 -10.57 -12.35 3.62
N LEU A 9 -9.33 -12.51 4.12
CA LEU A 9 -8.19 -11.70 3.68
C LEU A 9 -7.87 -11.94 2.20
N ALA A 10 -7.89 -13.19 1.73
CA ALA A 10 -7.65 -13.52 0.33
C ALA A 10 -8.73 -12.94 -0.60
N ASP A 11 -10.00 -12.99 -0.18
CA ASP A 11 -11.10 -12.39 -0.93
C ASP A 11 -10.99 -10.85 -0.95
N ALA A 12 -10.65 -10.22 0.18
CA ALA A 12 -10.41 -8.78 0.25
C ALA A 12 -9.24 -8.35 -0.64
N GLU A 13 -8.14 -9.10 -0.64
CA GLU A 13 -6.98 -8.89 -1.52
C GLU A 13 -7.40 -8.95 -3.00
N ALA A 14 -8.16 -9.97 -3.40
CA ALA A 14 -8.66 -10.10 -4.77
C ALA A 14 -9.53 -8.90 -5.19
N ARG A 15 -10.41 -8.42 -4.31
CA ARG A 15 -11.25 -7.24 -4.60
C ARG A 15 -10.43 -5.97 -4.75
N VAL A 16 -9.42 -5.76 -3.91
CA VAL A 16 -8.52 -4.60 -4.01
C VAL A 16 -7.74 -4.62 -5.32
N LEU A 17 -7.23 -5.79 -5.73
CA LEU A 17 -6.52 -5.95 -6.99
C LEU A 17 -7.41 -5.60 -8.20
N ILE A 18 -8.65 -6.09 -8.21
CA ILE A 18 -9.62 -5.79 -9.27
C ILE A 18 -9.95 -4.29 -9.30
N ALA A 19 -10.22 -3.69 -8.13
CA ALA A 19 -10.55 -2.27 -8.02
C ALA A 19 -9.39 -1.38 -8.50
N ARG A 20 -8.14 -1.71 -8.12
CA ARG A 20 -6.92 -1.02 -8.59
C ARG A 20 -6.80 -1.08 -10.10
N ARG A 21 -6.98 -2.26 -10.69
CA ARG A 21 -6.91 -2.44 -12.15
C ARG A 21 -7.95 -1.57 -12.85
N PHE A 22 -9.20 -1.65 -12.40
CA PHE A 22 -10.30 -0.87 -12.98
C PHE A 22 -10.04 0.65 -12.89
N HIS A 23 -9.55 1.12 -11.73
CA HIS A 23 -9.17 2.52 -11.55
C HIS A 23 -8.06 2.93 -12.52
N ASN A 24 -6.97 2.15 -12.60
CA ASN A 24 -5.82 2.46 -13.45
C ASN A 24 -6.15 2.40 -14.94
N ASP A 25 -7.07 1.52 -15.35
CA ASP A 25 -7.60 1.50 -16.73
C ASP A 25 -8.38 2.79 -17.03
N ALA A 26 -9.23 3.25 -16.10
CA ALA A 26 -9.94 4.53 -16.25
C ALA A 26 -8.99 5.74 -16.29
N VAL A 27 -7.93 5.74 -15.47
CA VAL A 27 -6.87 6.77 -15.51
C VAL A 27 -6.20 6.78 -16.88
N ARG A 28 -5.79 5.61 -17.39
CA ARG A 28 -5.16 5.46 -18.70
C ARG A 28 -6.05 5.96 -19.83
N ASP A 29 -7.31 5.56 -19.84
CA ASP A 29 -8.27 5.97 -20.88
C ASP A 29 -8.50 7.48 -20.86
N THR A 30 -8.60 8.07 -19.67
CA THR A 30 -8.74 9.52 -19.49
C THR A 30 -7.52 10.27 -20.01
N LEU A 31 -6.32 9.80 -19.68
CA LEU A 31 -5.07 10.39 -20.17
C LEU A 31 -4.98 10.28 -21.70
N ALA A 32 -5.28 9.10 -22.26
CA ALA A 32 -5.30 8.89 -23.70
C ALA A 32 -6.28 9.82 -24.41
N LEU A 33 -7.49 9.99 -23.87
CA LEU A 33 -8.50 10.89 -24.42
C LEU A 33 -8.07 12.36 -24.35
N ARG A 34 -7.51 12.80 -23.21
CA ARG A 34 -7.03 14.19 -23.02
C ARG A 34 -5.91 14.60 -23.96
N THR A 35 -5.15 13.64 -24.51
CA THR A 35 -4.13 13.94 -25.53
C THR A 35 -4.70 14.16 -26.93
N ARG A 36 -5.96 13.76 -27.20
CA ARG A 36 -6.57 13.88 -28.54
C ARG A 36 -6.87 15.35 -28.88
N ARG A 37 -6.50 15.76 -30.10
CA ARG A 37 -6.73 17.11 -30.64
C ARG A 37 -8.15 17.66 -30.43
N PRO A 38 -9.24 16.94 -30.80
CA PRO A 38 -10.60 17.47 -30.62
C PRO A 38 -10.93 17.72 -29.14
N VAL A 39 -10.47 16.85 -28.23
CA VAL A 39 -10.71 16.97 -26.78
C VAL A 39 -10.00 18.20 -26.21
N ARG A 40 -8.79 18.49 -26.69
CA ARG A 40 -8.02 19.69 -26.31
C ARG A 40 -8.61 20.97 -26.86
N ILE A 41 -8.94 21.00 -28.16
CA ILE A 41 -9.48 22.20 -28.83
C ILE A 41 -10.82 22.59 -28.21
N LEU A 42 -11.67 21.60 -27.91
CA LEU A 42 -12.99 21.82 -27.33
C LEU A 42 -12.97 21.91 -25.79
N HIS A 43 -11.79 21.84 -25.15
CA HIS A 43 -11.63 21.91 -23.69
C HIS A 43 -12.54 20.94 -22.91
N LEU A 44 -12.80 19.74 -23.46
CA LEU A 44 -13.78 18.80 -22.87
C LEU A 44 -13.31 18.21 -21.52
N GLY A 45 -12.02 18.34 -21.19
CA GLY A 45 -11.50 17.98 -19.88
C GLY A 45 -11.73 19.04 -18.79
N GLY A 46 -12.22 20.23 -19.16
CA GLY A 46 -12.40 21.36 -18.26
C GLY A 46 -11.12 21.76 -17.51
N THR A 47 -11.27 22.16 -16.25
CA THR A 47 -10.18 22.51 -15.32
C THR A 47 -9.78 21.37 -14.40
N ALA A 48 -10.39 20.17 -14.56
CA ALA A 48 -10.11 19.07 -13.65
C ALA A 48 -8.63 18.66 -13.73
N PRO A 49 -7.97 18.39 -12.58
CA PRO A 49 -6.57 17.96 -12.56
C PRO A 49 -6.37 16.67 -13.37
N LEU A 50 -5.14 16.42 -13.83
CA LEU A 50 -4.83 15.14 -14.48
C LEU A 50 -4.94 14.02 -13.45
N PRO A 51 -5.65 12.92 -13.75
CA PRO A 51 -5.73 11.80 -12.83
C PRO A 51 -4.36 11.13 -12.71
N THR A 52 -4.05 10.63 -11.51
CA THR A 52 -2.81 9.93 -11.20
C THR A 52 -3.09 8.44 -11.00
N TYR A 53 -2.11 7.59 -11.35
CA TYR A 53 -2.20 6.16 -11.11
C TYR A 53 -2.20 5.86 -9.61
N PHE A 54 -2.96 4.84 -9.23
CA PHE A 54 -2.96 4.32 -7.88
C PHE A 54 -2.01 3.13 -7.79
N GLU A 55 -0.89 3.33 -7.08
CA GLU A 55 0.11 2.30 -6.81
C GLU A 55 0.01 1.83 -5.36
N ILE A 56 -0.54 0.63 -5.16
CA ILE A 56 -0.22 -0.20 -4.00
C ILE A 56 1.06 -0.94 -4.37
N THR A 57 2.10 -0.84 -3.55
CA THR A 57 3.32 -1.64 -3.67
C THR A 57 2.98 -3.12 -3.44
N GLU A 58 2.39 -3.77 -4.43
CA GLU A 58 2.47 -5.21 -4.59
C GLU A 58 3.97 -5.55 -4.68
N ARG A 59 4.38 -6.72 -4.18
CA ARG A 59 5.77 -7.19 -4.18
C ARG A 59 6.37 -7.08 -5.59
N ALA A 60 6.99 -5.94 -5.89
CA ALA A 60 7.79 -5.76 -7.08
C ALA A 60 9.05 -6.59 -6.85
N THR A 61 9.24 -7.65 -7.63
CA THR A 61 10.60 -8.16 -7.87
C THR A 61 11.41 -6.98 -8.41
N PRO A 62 12.38 -6.43 -7.68
CA PRO A 62 12.88 -5.08 -7.93
C PRO A 62 13.93 -5.00 -9.05
N ALA A 63 14.04 -5.99 -9.92
CA ALA A 63 15.17 -6.11 -10.83
C ALA A 63 14.92 -5.72 -12.29
N ALA A 64 13.70 -5.34 -12.70
CA ALA A 64 13.38 -5.27 -14.14
C ALA A 64 13.26 -3.87 -14.77
N ALA A 65 13.21 -2.75 -14.03
CA ALA A 65 12.76 -1.50 -14.63
C ALA A 65 13.78 -0.34 -14.71
N THR A 66 14.77 -0.23 -13.83
CA THR A 66 15.64 0.96 -13.82
C THR A 66 16.99 0.63 -13.23
N GLY A 67 18.06 0.74 -14.02
CA GLY A 67 19.46 0.55 -13.58
C GLY A 67 19.98 1.66 -12.65
N LEU A 68 19.17 2.06 -11.68
CA LEU A 68 19.56 2.84 -10.51
C LEU A 68 19.76 1.82 -9.39
N GLU A 69 20.95 1.78 -8.80
CA GLU A 69 21.15 1.06 -7.53
C GLU A 69 20.32 1.75 -6.46
N VAL A 70 19.11 1.23 -6.23
CA VAL A 70 18.31 1.53 -5.05
C VAL A 70 18.89 0.66 -3.96
N ASP A 71 19.70 1.29 -3.13
CA ASP A 71 20.30 0.70 -1.93
C ASP A 71 19.23 -0.04 -1.09
N THR A 72 19.54 -1.32 -0.84
CA THR A 72 18.93 -2.29 0.08
C THR A 72 17.40 -2.49 0.06
N ILE A 73 16.98 -3.59 -0.55
CA ILE A 73 15.67 -4.22 -0.25
C ILE A 73 15.65 -4.55 1.24
N ARG A 74 14.96 -3.75 2.05
CA ARG A 74 14.70 -4.06 3.46
C ARG A 74 13.50 -4.99 3.54
N THR A 75 13.71 -6.24 3.94
CA THR A 75 12.60 -7.12 4.31
C THR A 75 11.93 -6.57 5.57
N SER A 76 10.61 -6.40 5.52
CA SER A 76 9.80 -5.95 6.65
C SER A 76 8.71 -6.96 6.98
N SER A 77 8.42 -7.13 8.26
CA SER A 77 7.24 -7.86 8.72
C SER A 77 6.18 -6.87 9.22
N ARG A 78 4.92 -7.09 8.87
CA ARG A 78 3.77 -6.24 9.25
C ARG A 78 2.66 -7.10 9.79
N ALA A 79 1.99 -6.63 10.85
CA ALA A 79 0.89 -7.32 11.50
C ALA A 79 -0.42 -6.53 11.38
N VAL A 80 -1.50 -7.24 11.04
CA VAL A 80 -2.87 -6.73 11.12
C VAL A 80 -3.48 -7.28 12.40
N LEU A 81 -3.55 -6.44 13.42
CA LEU A 81 -4.15 -6.78 14.70
C LEU A 81 -5.64 -6.44 14.66
N ILE A 82 -6.48 -7.42 14.99
CA ILE A 82 -7.94 -7.32 14.94
C ILE A 82 -8.49 -7.64 16.32
N ASP A 83 -9.36 -6.78 16.85
CA ASP A 83 -10.05 -7.03 18.11
C ASP A 83 -11.31 -7.92 17.95
N GLU A 84 -11.99 -8.23 19.05
CA GLU A 84 -13.20 -9.06 19.04
C GLU A 84 -14.37 -8.41 18.29
N GLN A 85 -14.35 -7.09 18.09
CA GLN A 85 -15.35 -6.35 17.34
C GLN A 85 -14.98 -6.23 15.84
N GLY A 86 -13.87 -6.84 15.40
CA GLY A 86 -13.43 -6.80 14.02
C GLY A 86 -12.74 -5.50 13.61
N ARG A 87 -12.32 -4.66 14.57
CA ARG A 87 -11.62 -3.40 14.27
C ARG A 87 -10.12 -3.65 14.14
N VAL A 88 -9.48 -2.95 13.22
CA VAL A 88 -8.04 -3.05 12.97
C VAL A 88 -7.27 -1.96 13.72
N LEU A 89 -6.19 -2.33 14.41
CA LEU A 89 -5.25 -1.36 14.96
C LEU A 89 -4.34 -0.82 13.85
N LEU A 90 -4.34 0.50 13.68
CA LEU A 90 -3.40 1.23 12.82
C LEU A 90 -2.69 2.31 13.64
N MET A 91 -1.45 2.60 13.28
CA MET A 91 -0.66 3.71 13.83
C MET A 91 -0.76 4.92 12.92
N ARG A 92 -0.90 6.10 13.51
CA ARG A 92 -0.88 7.38 12.77
C ARG A 92 0.50 8.01 12.90
N GLY A 93 1.18 8.18 11.77
CA GLY A 93 2.46 8.87 11.68
C GLY A 93 2.35 10.17 10.88
N ASN A 94 3.39 10.98 10.99
CA ASN A 94 3.58 12.20 10.20
C ASN A 94 5.00 12.18 9.64
N ASP A 95 5.19 12.73 8.44
CA ASP A 95 6.55 12.98 7.94
C ASP A 95 7.12 14.18 8.71
N PRO A 96 8.25 14.05 9.43
CA PRO A 96 8.86 15.18 10.13
C PRO A 96 9.21 16.36 9.22
N LYS A 97 9.41 16.12 7.92
CA LYS A 97 9.68 17.16 6.92
C LYS A 97 8.42 17.86 6.42
N VAL A 98 7.25 17.22 6.58
CA VAL A 98 5.94 17.74 6.16
C VAL A 98 4.88 17.40 7.23
N PRO A 99 4.94 18.05 8.41
CA PRO A 99 4.17 17.62 9.59
C PRO A 99 2.65 17.63 9.40
N GLU A 100 2.14 18.45 8.49
CA GLU A 100 0.72 18.55 8.12
C GLU A 100 0.19 17.30 7.39
N VAL A 101 1.08 16.48 6.82
CA VAL A 101 0.71 15.23 6.15
C VAL A 101 0.80 14.09 7.16
N SER A 102 -0.36 13.54 7.52
CA SER A 102 -0.43 12.32 8.34
C SER A 102 -0.82 11.11 7.50
N PHE A 103 -0.25 9.96 7.82
CA PHE A 103 -0.55 8.68 7.18
C PHE A 103 -0.79 7.59 8.23
N TRP A 104 -1.53 6.56 7.84
CA TRP A 104 -1.81 5.40 8.67
C TRP A 104 -1.02 4.20 8.19
N PHE A 105 -0.47 3.42 9.11
CA PHE A 105 0.30 2.21 8.81
C PHE A 105 0.04 1.11 9.85
N THR A 106 0.35 -0.12 9.48
CA THR A 106 0.23 -1.28 10.37
C THR A 106 1.44 -1.40 11.28
N VAL A 107 1.23 -1.97 12.46
CA VAL A 107 2.30 -2.35 13.40
C VAL A 107 3.30 -3.25 12.69
N GLY A 108 4.59 -3.01 12.91
CA GLY A 108 5.66 -3.81 12.32
C GLY A 108 6.82 -3.00 11.78
N GLY A 109 7.92 -3.71 11.52
CA GLY A 109 9.17 -3.08 11.14
C GLY A 109 10.10 -4.01 10.38
N GLY A 110 11.40 -3.78 10.55
CA GLY A 110 12.43 -4.48 9.76
C GLY A 110 12.65 -5.86 10.30
N VAL A 111 12.90 -6.82 9.41
CA VAL A 111 13.39 -8.14 9.81
C VAL A 111 14.88 -8.04 10.05
N GLU A 112 15.33 -8.48 11.23
CA GLU A 112 16.75 -8.52 11.56
C GLU A 112 17.46 -9.70 10.87
N PRO A 113 18.79 -9.64 10.67
CA PRO A 113 19.54 -10.73 10.07
C PRO A 113 19.36 -12.05 10.84
N GLY A 114 18.84 -13.08 10.16
CA GLY A 114 18.58 -14.40 10.76
C GLY A 114 17.25 -14.52 11.51
N GLU A 115 16.48 -13.43 11.62
CA GLU A 115 15.15 -13.42 12.24
C GLU A 115 14.09 -13.97 11.27
N SER A 116 13.13 -14.75 11.80
CA SER A 116 11.99 -15.17 10.99
C SER A 116 10.96 -14.03 10.85
N LEU A 117 10.14 -14.05 9.80
CA LEU A 117 9.05 -13.07 9.65
C LEU A 117 8.10 -13.05 10.85
N ARG A 118 7.89 -14.21 11.49
CA ARG A 118 7.02 -14.34 12.65
C ARG A 118 7.65 -13.70 13.88
N ASP A 119 8.93 -13.95 14.11
CA ASP A 119 9.64 -13.40 15.28
C ASP A 119 9.75 -11.88 15.17
N ALA A 120 10.05 -11.37 13.97
CA ALA A 120 10.01 -9.93 13.67
C ALA A 120 8.63 -9.32 13.98
N ALA A 121 7.55 -9.99 13.57
CA ALA A 121 6.20 -9.50 13.87
C ALA A 121 5.92 -9.46 15.38
N VAL A 122 6.29 -10.51 16.14
CA VAL A 122 6.08 -10.58 17.59
C VAL A 122 6.89 -9.50 18.31
N ARG A 123 8.17 -9.32 17.95
CA ARG A 123 9.04 -8.28 18.51
C ARG A 123 8.47 -6.89 18.28
N GLU A 124 8.13 -6.55 17.05
CA GLU A 124 7.63 -5.22 16.69
C GLU A 124 6.26 -4.93 17.32
N ILE A 125 5.36 -5.93 17.43
CA ILE A 125 4.11 -5.77 18.18
C ILE A 125 4.40 -5.39 19.63
N HIS A 126 5.32 -6.07 20.28
CA HIS A 126 5.68 -5.77 21.65
C HIS A 126 6.33 -4.38 21.79
N GLU A 127 7.26 -4.02 20.90
CA GLU A 127 7.97 -2.73 20.94
C GLU A 127 7.04 -1.53 20.70
N GLU A 128 6.13 -1.61 19.72
CA GLU A 128 5.29 -0.47 19.33
C GLU A 128 4.00 -0.37 20.15
N THR A 129 3.49 -1.50 20.68
CA THR A 129 2.17 -1.53 21.35
C THR A 129 2.21 -2.03 22.79
N GLY A 130 3.27 -2.71 23.21
CA GLY A 130 3.36 -3.38 24.51
C GLY A 130 2.57 -4.69 24.62
N PHE A 131 1.86 -5.11 23.57
CA PHE A 131 1.12 -6.38 23.57
C PHE A 131 2.01 -7.59 23.26
N THR A 132 1.58 -8.78 23.70
CA THR A 132 2.24 -10.06 23.41
C THR A 132 1.35 -10.90 22.49
N ALA A 133 1.94 -11.53 21.46
CA ALA A 133 1.26 -12.23 20.37
C ALA A 133 1.81 -13.65 20.10
#